data_AF-A0DG31-F1
#
_entry.id   AF-A0DG31-F1
#
_cell.length_a   1.000
_cell.length_b   1.000
_cell.length_c   1.000
_cell.angle_alpha   90.00
_cell.angle_beta   90.00
_cell.angle_gamma   90.00
#
_symmetry.space_group_name_H-M   'P 1'
#
loop_
_entity.id
_entity.type
_entity.pdbx_description
1 polymer ?
#
loop_
_entity_poly.entity_id
_entity_poly.type
_entity_poly.pdbx_seq_one_letter_code
_entity_poly.pdbx_strand_id
1 'polypeptide(L)'
;MSQSMSQSFLVKQFCQNHPSEQLTIFCQTVDCLKPLCTDCVESHTQYHTQVSTTADIESLANVKQLCQKKIKSGIIEMQKIQSIVNQYGQTEYEDQTIKDIKKAKENVIYLVNQYFTLLEDQYKQYIESQTNSQQIFIQQQENVQNFLNELENLYVGLESSNQINVLKSVCSLDIKKNQLKFRKVMKNLQNLQQNNPSMIQLNQANLQHIQQALTNYVQIDFVPLQTNLLLNTSQISQVYQDTYLQSNEFFRNKYKLLHFFETGKSVLWLYDLSLPDQLWRPVQISNYVEVLPFSKSLITPDGQIYLTGGSLPNKKKSNKIYQFNFSNYQLQEIGQMNNGRSSHGLIWKQNELFIIGGYLDNLQITNSCEAFDCLNKRVIKLPNLSNALGSPSVSIFNDVVTVAGGIMQNMAINQQIEFLQKDSWVPCTITSQLTSMASMMCSIQIEQNQLMIFGGYLENNKGSKECIILEINDKTAKVIQTKQLPQAEGFWNNVPIIHQGRILALQNVVLDNQGNCAHDQRRIIIFDGTFWKYYDLK
;
A
#
# COMPACT_ATOMS: atom_id res chain seq x y z
N MET A 1 24.22 52.41 -28.57
CA MET A 1 23.44 53.55 -29.11
C MET A 1 23.48 54.67 -28.09
N SER A 2 23.68 55.89 -28.58
CA SER A 2 24.02 57.14 -27.88
C SER A 2 23.07 57.53 -26.76
N GLN A 3 23.63 57.83 -25.57
CA GLN A 3 22.93 58.52 -24.48
C GLN A 3 22.74 60.00 -24.85
N SER A 4 21.55 60.35 -25.37
CA SER A 4 21.04 61.71 -25.21
C SER A 4 20.40 61.79 -23.82
N MET A 5 21.12 62.33 -22.84
CA MET A 5 20.50 62.72 -21.57
C MET A 5 19.51 63.85 -21.88
N SER A 6 18.23 63.49 -21.95
CA SER A 6 17.13 64.46 -21.94
C SER A 6 17.30 65.34 -20.70
N GLN A 7 17.56 66.64 -20.89
CA GLN A 7 17.41 67.62 -19.83
C GLN A 7 15.98 67.54 -19.34
N SER A 8 15.79 66.87 -18.21
CA SER A 8 14.53 66.83 -17.49
C SER A 8 14.19 68.27 -17.11
N PHE A 9 13.25 68.86 -17.84
CA PHE A 9 12.51 70.02 -17.37
C PHE A 9 11.81 69.58 -16.08
N LEU A 10 12.45 69.84 -14.95
CA LEU A 10 11.80 69.72 -13.65
C LEU A 10 10.66 70.74 -13.66
N VAL A 11 9.45 70.26 -13.86
CA VAL A 11 8.25 71.05 -13.66
C VAL A 11 8.31 71.54 -12.22
N LYS A 12 8.56 72.84 -12.04
CA LYS A 12 8.57 73.48 -10.73
C LYS A 12 7.15 73.36 -10.18
N GLN A 13 7.00 72.54 -9.14
CA GLN A 13 5.74 72.44 -8.42
C GLN A 13 5.74 73.49 -7.31
N PHE A 14 4.69 74.30 -7.29
CA PHE A 14 4.47 75.35 -6.30
C PHE A 14 3.49 74.88 -5.23
N CYS A 15 3.63 75.41 -4.02
CA CYS A 15 2.75 75.06 -2.93
C CYS A 15 1.34 75.59 -3.18
N GLN A 16 0.32 74.76 -2.93
CA GLN A 16 -1.08 75.16 -3.08
C GLN A 16 -1.48 76.25 -2.07
N ASN A 17 -0.90 76.23 -0.87
CA ASN A 17 -1.17 77.22 0.19
C ASN A 17 -0.31 78.48 0.05
N HIS A 18 0.86 78.36 -0.57
CA HIS A 18 1.80 79.46 -0.82
C HIS A 18 2.22 79.44 -2.30
N PRO A 19 1.40 80.00 -3.22
CA PRO A 19 1.60 79.85 -4.68
C PRO A 19 2.93 80.43 -5.21
N SER A 20 3.56 81.34 -4.47
CA SER A 20 4.87 81.91 -4.79
C SER A 20 6.03 80.98 -4.40
N GLU A 21 5.81 80.03 -3.49
CA GLU A 21 6.85 79.17 -2.93
C GLU A 21 6.94 77.82 -3.63
N GLN A 22 8.17 77.36 -3.88
CA GLN A 22 8.42 76.06 -4.46
C GLN A 22 8.42 74.95 -3.41
N LEU A 23 7.96 73.76 -3.80
CA LEU A 23 8.05 72.57 -2.96
C LEU A 23 9.51 72.08 -2.93
N THR A 24 10.18 72.31 -1.81
CA THR A 24 11.60 71.97 -1.61
C THR A 24 11.81 70.90 -0.56
N ILE A 25 10.76 70.53 0.17
CA ILE A 25 10.80 69.66 1.36
C ILE A 25 9.76 68.54 1.21
N PHE A 26 9.99 67.37 1.82
CA PHE A 26 9.11 66.22 1.74
C PHE A 26 9.05 65.49 3.09
N CYS A 27 7.84 65.17 3.55
CA CYS A 27 7.64 64.32 4.73
C CYS A 27 7.65 62.84 4.31
N GLN A 28 8.60 62.07 4.82
CA GLN A 28 8.83 60.65 4.53
C GLN A 28 8.01 59.69 5.42
N THR A 29 7.25 60.20 6.39
CA THR A 29 6.36 59.38 7.21
C THR A 29 5.39 58.61 6.30
N VAL A 30 5.35 57.28 6.44
CA VAL A 30 4.70 56.34 5.49
C VAL A 30 3.23 56.69 5.22
N ASP A 31 2.53 57.14 6.25
CA ASP A 31 1.10 57.49 6.16
C ASP A 31 0.85 58.95 5.70
N CYS A 32 1.91 59.73 5.46
CA CYS A 32 1.82 61.15 5.10
C CYS A 32 2.30 61.43 3.67
N LEU A 33 3.56 61.14 3.36
CA LEU A 33 4.19 61.31 2.03
C LEU A 33 3.87 62.64 1.32
N LYS A 34 3.88 63.75 2.08
CA LYS A 34 3.42 65.06 1.58
C LYS A 34 4.60 65.98 1.20
N PRO A 35 4.59 66.61 0.01
CA PRO A 35 5.55 67.65 -0.32
C PRO A 35 5.17 68.99 0.33
N LEU A 36 6.17 69.74 0.75
CA LEU A 36 6.03 70.97 1.53
C LEU A 36 6.93 72.07 0.94
N CYS A 37 6.48 73.32 1.01
CA CYS A 37 7.37 74.49 0.93
C CYS A 37 7.92 74.81 2.32
N THR A 38 8.90 75.71 2.40
CA THR A 38 9.51 76.16 3.67
C THR A 38 8.48 76.64 4.69
N ASP A 39 7.47 77.37 4.23
CA ASP A 39 6.47 78.00 5.10
C ASP A 39 5.44 76.98 5.64
N CYS A 40 5.29 75.84 4.98
CA CYS A 40 4.39 74.77 5.42
C CYS A 40 5.01 73.83 6.47
N VAL A 41 6.32 73.91 6.72
CA VAL A 41 7.02 72.94 7.59
C VAL A 41 6.53 73.00 9.03
N GLU A 42 6.39 74.21 9.58
CA GLU A 42 6.03 74.40 10.99
C GLU A 42 4.60 73.91 11.28
N SER A 43 3.63 74.37 10.47
CA SER A 43 2.23 73.93 10.60
C SER A 43 2.06 72.43 10.36
N HIS A 44 2.86 71.85 9.46
CA HIS A 44 2.86 70.41 9.22
C HIS A 44 3.44 69.60 10.39
N THR A 45 4.50 70.10 11.04
CA THR A 45 5.09 69.47 12.22
C THR A 45 4.13 69.51 13.41
N GLN A 46 3.42 70.63 13.59
CA GLN A 46 2.36 70.76 14.58
C GLN A 46 1.21 69.78 14.31
N TYR A 47 0.82 69.59 13.05
CA TYR A 47 -0.16 68.57 12.67
C TYR A 47 0.27 67.16 13.11
N HIS A 48 1.51 66.75 12.83
CA HIS A 48 2.04 65.47 13.27
C HIS A 48 2.01 65.31 14.80
N THR A 49 2.32 66.39 15.53
CA THR A 49 2.23 66.42 17.00
C THR A 49 0.78 66.24 17.49
N GLN A 50 -0.20 66.88 16.84
CA GLN A 50 -1.62 66.75 17.17
C GLN A 50 -2.15 65.34 16.95
N VAL A 51 -1.70 64.66 15.88
CA VAL A 51 -2.10 63.27 15.60
C VAL A 51 -1.19 62.23 16.26
N SER A 52 -0.33 62.64 17.20
CA SER A 52 0.60 61.76 17.92
C SER A 52 1.52 60.93 17.01
N THR A 53 1.97 61.51 15.89
CA THR A 53 2.98 60.92 15.01
C THR A 53 4.20 61.83 14.90
N THR A 54 5.34 61.30 14.45
CA THR A 54 6.54 62.10 14.19
C THR A 54 6.63 62.47 12.72
N ALA A 55 6.94 63.73 12.45
CA ALA A 55 7.22 64.19 11.09
C ALA A 55 8.67 63.84 10.73
N ASP A 56 8.87 63.02 9.70
CA ASP A 56 10.19 62.74 9.13
C ASP A 56 10.41 63.64 7.92
N ILE A 57 10.93 64.84 8.14
CA ILE A 57 11.01 65.89 7.13
C ILE A 57 12.43 65.96 6.56
N GLU A 58 12.53 65.86 5.24
CA GLU A 58 13.81 65.89 4.52
C GLU A 58 13.72 66.74 3.26
N SER A 59 14.85 67.24 2.76
CA SER A 59 14.84 67.99 1.50
C SER A 59 14.39 67.09 0.34
N LEU A 60 13.58 67.62 -0.56
CA LEU A 60 13.08 66.88 -1.73
C LEU A 60 14.25 66.39 -2.61
N ALA A 61 15.35 67.13 -2.63
CA ALA A 61 16.59 66.73 -3.31
C ALA A 61 17.20 65.46 -2.69
N ASN A 62 17.28 65.38 -1.36
CA ASN A 62 17.80 64.20 -0.66
C ASN A 62 16.86 63.00 -0.80
N VAL A 63 15.55 63.19 -0.62
CA VAL A 63 14.55 62.12 -0.82
C VAL A 63 14.62 61.57 -2.24
N LYS A 64 14.75 62.44 -3.25
CA LYS A 64 14.96 62.02 -4.64
C LYS A 64 16.21 61.17 -4.81
N GLN A 65 17.35 61.57 -4.21
CA GLN A 65 18.58 60.79 -4.26
C GLN A 65 18.43 59.42 -3.57
N LEU A 66 17.76 59.36 -2.43
CA LEU A 66 17.48 58.10 -1.70
C LEU A 66 16.59 57.17 -2.52
N CYS A 67 15.51 57.68 -3.11
CA CYS A 67 14.64 56.92 -4.01
C CYS A 67 15.41 56.39 -5.23
N GLN A 68 16.26 57.22 -5.84
CA GLN A 68 17.11 56.78 -6.96
C GLN A 68 18.06 55.66 -6.56
N LYS A 69 18.70 55.74 -5.38
CA LYS A 69 19.56 54.67 -4.85
C LYS A 69 18.77 53.39 -4.61
N LYS A 70 17.60 53.48 -3.98
CA LYS A 70 16.71 52.34 -3.70
C LYS A 70 16.26 51.64 -5.00
N ILE A 71 15.83 52.41 -6.00
CA ILE A 71 15.43 51.88 -7.31
C ILE A 71 16.62 51.21 -8.02
N LYS A 72 17.79 51.86 -8.05
CA LYS A 72 19.00 51.27 -8.65
C LYS A 72 19.39 49.94 -7.99
N SER A 73 19.32 49.87 -6.65
CA SER A 73 19.58 48.63 -5.92
C SER A 73 18.56 47.55 -6.27
N GLY A 74 17.27 47.89 -6.35
CA GLY A 74 16.22 46.95 -6.75
C GLY A 74 16.40 46.42 -8.17
N ILE A 75 16.81 47.27 -9.12
CA ILE A 75 17.12 46.86 -10.49
C ILE A 75 18.26 45.83 -10.51
N ILE A 76 19.34 46.07 -9.75
CA ILE A 76 20.48 45.15 -9.68
C ILE A 76 20.05 43.77 -9.14
N GLU A 77 19.24 43.73 -8.07
CA GLU A 77 18.74 42.46 -7.52
C GLU A 77 17.81 41.73 -8.50
N MET A 78 16.91 42.44 -9.18
CA MET A 78 16.05 41.84 -10.20
C MET A 78 16.83 41.31 -11.39
N GLN A 79 17.92 41.98 -11.80
CA GLN A 79 18.83 41.50 -12.84
C GLN A 79 19.58 40.23 -12.43
N LYS A 80 19.96 40.09 -11.14
CA LYS A 80 20.54 38.84 -10.62
C LYS A 80 19.52 37.70 -10.70
N ILE A 81 18.28 37.93 -10.26
CA ILE A 81 17.21 36.93 -10.35
C ILE A 81 16.97 36.54 -11.82
N GLN A 82 16.94 37.51 -12.73
CA GLN A 82 16.79 37.26 -14.17
C GLN A 82 17.95 36.39 -14.71
N SER A 83 19.19 36.63 -14.27
CA SER A 83 20.33 35.80 -14.67
C SER A 83 20.21 34.36 -14.19
N ILE A 84 19.71 34.14 -12.96
CA ILE A 84 19.45 32.81 -12.41
C ILE A 84 18.36 32.11 -13.22
N VAL A 85 17.24 32.78 -13.50
CA VAL A 85 16.13 32.23 -14.30
C VAL A 85 16.60 31.86 -15.72
N ASN A 86 17.41 32.70 -16.35
CA ASN A 86 17.96 32.41 -17.67
C ASN A 86 18.93 31.22 -17.66
N GLN A 87 19.68 31.04 -16.57
CA GLN A 87 20.55 29.87 -16.39
C GLN A 87 19.76 28.56 -16.27
N TYR A 88 18.57 28.59 -15.67
CA TYR A 88 17.66 27.44 -15.63
C TYR A 88 16.96 27.16 -16.97
N GLY A 89 16.91 28.13 -17.89
CA GLY A 89 16.20 27.99 -19.17
C GLY A 89 17.03 27.46 -20.34
N GLN A 90 18.36 27.32 -20.21
CA GLN A 90 19.26 27.01 -21.34
C GLN A 90 20.06 25.71 -21.23
N THR A 91 19.93 24.95 -20.16
CA THR A 91 20.48 23.58 -20.18
C THR A 91 19.50 22.68 -20.93
N GLU A 92 19.80 22.37 -22.20
CA GLU A 92 19.34 21.12 -22.81
C GLU A 92 19.81 19.98 -21.89
N TYR A 93 18.97 19.63 -20.91
CA TYR A 93 19.14 18.43 -20.12
C TYR A 93 19.00 17.27 -21.10
N GLU A 94 20.12 16.76 -21.61
CA GLU A 94 20.19 15.31 -21.85
C GLU A 94 19.96 14.67 -20.49
N ASP A 95 18.69 14.41 -20.22
CA ASP A 95 18.19 13.96 -18.94
C ASP A 95 19.00 12.73 -18.53
N GLN A 96 19.87 12.90 -17.53
CA GLN A 96 20.67 11.82 -16.99
C GLN A 96 19.75 10.66 -16.58
N THR A 97 18.52 10.95 -16.19
CA THR A 97 17.43 9.99 -15.97
C THR A 97 17.12 9.19 -17.23
N ILE A 98 17.00 9.82 -18.41
CA ILE A 98 16.81 9.12 -19.69
C ILE A 98 18.02 8.23 -20.01
N LYS A 99 19.26 8.67 -19.74
CA LYS A 99 20.45 7.84 -19.90
C LYS A 99 20.43 6.63 -18.97
N ASP A 100 20.04 6.81 -17.72
CA ASP A 100 19.94 5.74 -16.72
C ASP A 100 18.80 4.77 -17.05
N ILE A 101 17.66 5.26 -17.55
CA ILE A 101 16.56 4.44 -18.08
C ILE A 101 17.03 3.60 -19.28
N LYS A 102 17.77 4.19 -20.22
CA LYS A 102 18.32 3.47 -21.37
C LYS A 102 19.29 2.37 -20.93
N LYS A 103 20.18 2.67 -19.98
CA LYS A 103 21.11 1.70 -19.40
C LYS A 103 20.40 0.55 -18.67
N ALA A 104 19.37 0.86 -17.88
CA ALA A 104 18.57 -0.15 -17.20
C ALA A 104 17.84 -1.07 -18.21
N LYS A 105 17.27 -0.49 -19.29
CA LYS A 105 16.67 -1.25 -20.39
C LYS A 105 17.68 -2.20 -21.04
N GLU A 106 18.88 -1.72 -21.37
CA GLU A 106 19.94 -2.54 -21.99
C GLU A 106 20.35 -3.72 -21.08
N ASN A 107 20.49 -3.48 -19.77
CA ASN A 107 20.81 -4.53 -18.80
C ASN A 107 19.72 -5.61 -18.72
N VAL A 108 18.44 -5.22 -18.72
CA VAL A 108 17.33 -6.17 -18.71
C VAL A 108 17.34 -7.02 -19.98
N ILE A 109 17.49 -6.40 -21.16
CA ILE A 109 17.58 -7.11 -22.44
C ILE A 109 18.75 -8.10 -22.42
N TYR A 110 19.91 -7.69 -21.91
CA TYR A 110 21.07 -8.54 -21.78
C TYR A 110 20.79 -9.79 -20.91
N LEU A 111 20.20 -9.62 -19.72
CA LEU A 111 19.88 -10.73 -18.83
C LEU A 111 18.86 -11.70 -19.44
N VAL A 112 17.83 -11.17 -20.11
CA VAL A 112 16.82 -11.99 -20.81
C VAL A 112 17.49 -12.81 -21.91
N ASN A 113 18.32 -12.19 -22.75
CA ASN A 113 19.02 -12.89 -23.82
C ASN A 113 19.98 -13.97 -23.27
N GLN A 114 20.75 -13.66 -22.24
CA GLN A 114 21.64 -14.62 -21.57
C GLN A 114 20.89 -15.86 -21.08
N TYR A 115 19.72 -15.67 -20.48
CA TYR A 115 18.89 -16.79 -20.02
C TYR A 115 18.40 -17.66 -21.18
N PHE A 116 17.92 -17.06 -22.28
CA PHE A 116 17.49 -17.82 -23.45
C PHE A 116 18.64 -18.52 -24.16
N THR A 117 19.82 -17.91 -24.24
CA THR A 117 21.03 -18.58 -24.74
C THR A 117 21.38 -19.80 -23.88
N LEU A 118 21.31 -19.70 -22.55
CA LEU A 118 21.53 -20.84 -21.66
C LEU A 118 20.50 -21.96 -21.90
N LEU A 119 19.21 -21.62 -22.07
CA LEU A 119 18.17 -22.60 -22.40
C LEU A 119 18.42 -23.27 -23.76
N GLU A 120 18.83 -22.50 -24.77
CA GLU A 120 19.17 -23.04 -26.09
C GLU A 120 20.35 -24.01 -26.00
N ASP A 121 21.38 -23.68 -25.24
CA ASP A 121 22.55 -24.54 -25.07
C ASP A 121 22.21 -25.82 -24.28
N GLN A 122 21.35 -25.71 -23.25
CA GLN A 122 20.79 -26.90 -22.57
C GLN A 122 20.02 -27.79 -23.53
N TYR A 123 19.21 -27.20 -24.43
CA TYR A 123 18.47 -27.96 -25.42
C TYR A 123 19.38 -28.59 -26.49
N LYS A 124 20.43 -27.89 -26.93
CA LYS A 124 21.45 -28.44 -27.85
C LYS A 124 22.17 -29.64 -27.21
N GLN A 125 22.62 -29.52 -25.95
CA GLN A 125 23.23 -30.63 -25.22
C GLN A 125 22.28 -31.83 -25.11
N TYR A 126 20.98 -31.56 -24.88
CA TYR A 126 19.97 -32.60 -24.90
C TYR A 126 19.87 -33.28 -26.28
N ILE A 127 19.78 -32.52 -27.38
CA ILE A 127 19.76 -33.05 -28.75
C ILE A 127 21.01 -33.90 -29.03
N GLU A 128 22.20 -33.41 -28.70
CA GLU A 128 23.46 -34.15 -28.87
C GLU A 128 23.47 -35.48 -28.11
N SER A 129 22.92 -35.50 -26.89
CA SER A 129 22.75 -36.73 -26.10
C SER A 129 21.78 -37.73 -26.76
N GLN A 130 20.74 -37.23 -27.44
CA GLN A 130 19.82 -38.06 -28.21
C GLN A 130 20.48 -38.60 -29.49
N THR A 131 21.27 -37.78 -30.19
CA THR A 131 22.03 -38.22 -31.38
C THR A 131 23.03 -39.32 -31.03
N ASN A 132 23.75 -39.20 -29.91
CA ASN A 132 24.62 -40.27 -29.41
C ASN A 132 23.83 -41.57 -29.10
N SER A 133 22.64 -41.43 -28.50
CA SER A 133 21.77 -42.58 -28.23
C SER A 133 21.28 -43.25 -29.51
N GLN A 134 21.01 -42.47 -30.56
CA GLN A 134 20.61 -42.96 -31.87
C GLN A 134 21.77 -43.68 -32.60
N GLN A 135 23.01 -43.18 -32.49
CA GLN A 135 24.19 -43.87 -33.02
C GLN A 135 24.41 -45.23 -32.33
N ILE A 136 24.24 -45.30 -31.00
CA ILE A 136 24.29 -46.57 -30.26
C ILE A 136 23.21 -47.52 -30.76
N PHE A 137 22.01 -47.04 -31.02
CA PHE A 137 20.93 -47.86 -31.58
C PHE A 137 21.30 -48.43 -32.97
N ILE A 138 21.81 -47.60 -33.87
CA ILE A 138 22.27 -48.01 -35.20
C ILE A 138 23.36 -49.09 -35.10
N GLN A 139 24.36 -48.88 -34.24
CA GLN A 139 25.42 -49.86 -34.02
C GLN A 139 24.88 -51.20 -33.49
N GLN A 140 23.90 -51.18 -32.60
CA GLN A 140 23.27 -52.42 -32.12
C GLN A 140 22.46 -53.12 -33.22
N GLN A 141 21.80 -52.36 -34.09
CA GLN A 141 21.10 -52.91 -35.25
C GLN A 141 22.07 -53.60 -36.22
N GLU A 142 23.21 -52.98 -36.52
CA GLU A 142 24.27 -53.60 -37.33
C GLU A 142 24.83 -54.87 -36.69
N ASN A 143 25.06 -54.88 -35.38
CA ASN A 143 25.52 -56.08 -34.67
C ASN A 143 24.52 -57.24 -34.77
N VAL A 144 23.22 -56.94 -34.69
CA VAL A 144 22.17 -57.95 -34.88
C VAL A 144 22.16 -58.46 -36.32
N GLN A 145 22.29 -57.57 -37.31
CA GLN A 145 22.33 -57.95 -38.72
C GLN A 145 23.55 -58.80 -39.05
N ASN A 146 24.73 -58.45 -38.54
CA ASN A 146 25.96 -59.22 -38.72
C ASN A 146 25.83 -60.62 -38.11
N PHE A 147 25.21 -60.73 -36.93
CA PHE A 147 24.94 -62.03 -36.31
C PHE A 147 23.92 -62.86 -37.10
N LEU A 148 22.89 -62.24 -37.69
CA LEU A 148 21.96 -62.93 -38.60
C LEU A 148 22.69 -63.46 -39.84
N ASN A 149 23.52 -62.63 -40.47
CA ASN A 149 24.31 -63.04 -41.64
C ASN A 149 25.28 -64.19 -41.27
N GLU A 150 25.88 -64.17 -40.09
CA GLU A 150 26.72 -65.27 -39.58
C GLU A 150 25.90 -66.57 -39.46
N LEU A 151 24.70 -66.50 -38.89
CA LEU A 151 23.80 -67.65 -38.78
C LEU A 151 23.36 -68.18 -40.14
N GLU A 152 23.07 -67.31 -41.10
CA GLU A 152 22.73 -67.67 -42.48
C GLU A 152 23.91 -68.35 -43.20
N ASN A 153 25.12 -67.82 -43.04
CA ASN A 153 26.33 -68.42 -43.60
C ASN A 153 26.62 -69.80 -42.99
N LEU A 154 26.42 -69.96 -41.68
CA LEU A 154 26.51 -71.26 -41.01
C LEU A 154 25.45 -72.22 -41.56
N TYR A 155 24.22 -71.76 -41.79
CA TYR A 155 23.15 -72.57 -42.37
C TYR A 155 23.49 -73.08 -43.78
N VAL A 156 23.89 -72.18 -44.69
CA VAL A 156 24.34 -72.55 -46.05
C VAL A 156 25.57 -73.47 -46.00
N GLY A 157 26.50 -73.22 -45.06
CA GLY A 157 27.69 -74.04 -44.85
C GLY A 157 27.41 -75.48 -44.45
N LEU A 158 26.28 -75.75 -43.78
CA LEU A 158 25.85 -77.11 -43.44
C LEU A 158 25.50 -77.96 -44.68
N GLU A 159 25.15 -77.33 -45.80
CA GLU A 159 24.88 -78.01 -47.07
C GLU A 159 26.13 -78.14 -47.96
N SER A 160 27.23 -77.48 -47.59
CA SER A 160 28.48 -77.48 -48.35
C SER A 160 29.31 -78.77 -48.13
N SER A 161 30.41 -78.95 -48.87
CA SER A 161 31.36 -80.05 -48.64
C SER A 161 32.19 -79.93 -47.36
N ASN A 162 32.12 -78.81 -46.63
CA ASN A 162 32.90 -78.53 -45.41
C ASN A 162 32.07 -78.65 -44.11
N GLN A 163 31.12 -79.58 -44.05
CA GLN A 163 30.11 -79.68 -42.98
C GLN A 163 30.70 -79.86 -41.58
N ILE A 164 31.80 -80.61 -41.42
CA ILE A 164 32.37 -80.93 -40.11
C ILE A 164 32.86 -79.67 -39.37
N ASN A 165 33.48 -78.72 -40.08
CA ASN A 165 33.98 -77.48 -39.46
C ASN A 165 32.83 -76.52 -39.11
N VAL A 166 31.79 -76.50 -39.94
CA VAL A 166 30.57 -75.73 -39.67
C VAL A 166 29.83 -76.30 -38.45
N LEU A 167 29.68 -77.63 -38.36
CA LEU A 167 29.08 -78.31 -37.20
C LEU A 167 29.82 -77.98 -35.90
N LYS A 168 31.17 -77.99 -35.89
CA LYS A 168 31.95 -77.57 -34.72
C LYS A 168 31.65 -76.12 -34.32
N SER A 169 31.57 -75.22 -35.30
CA SER A 169 31.28 -73.80 -35.06
C SER A 169 29.87 -73.62 -34.47
N VAL A 170 28.87 -74.30 -35.04
CA VAL A 170 27.48 -74.30 -34.55
C VAL A 170 27.40 -74.87 -33.12
N CYS A 171 28.04 -76.00 -32.83
CA CYS A 171 28.04 -76.58 -31.49
C CYS A 171 28.74 -75.70 -30.44
N SER A 172 29.70 -74.87 -30.85
CA SER A 172 30.38 -73.92 -29.97
C SER A 172 29.62 -72.60 -29.78
N LEU A 173 28.65 -72.30 -30.63
CA LEU A 173 27.92 -71.03 -30.63
C LEU A 173 26.71 -71.07 -29.69
N ASP A 174 26.72 -70.25 -28.64
CA ASP A 174 25.58 -70.11 -27.73
C ASP A 174 24.58 -69.06 -28.24
N ILE A 175 23.70 -69.50 -29.14
CA ILE A 175 22.68 -68.66 -29.77
C ILE A 175 21.73 -68.04 -28.72
N LYS A 176 21.34 -68.80 -27.69
CA LYS A 176 20.43 -68.32 -26.64
C LYS A 176 21.05 -67.18 -25.84
N LYS A 177 22.32 -67.30 -25.47
CA LYS A 177 23.05 -66.24 -24.76
C LYS A 177 23.16 -64.96 -25.57
N ASN A 178 23.48 -65.05 -26.87
CA ASN A 178 23.53 -63.87 -27.74
C ASN A 178 22.14 -63.24 -27.94
N GLN A 179 21.09 -64.05 -28.11
CA GLN A 179 19.71 -63.54 -28.19
C GLN A 179 19.27 -62.80 -26.92
N LEU A 180 19.59 -63.34 -25.74
CA LEU A 180 19.33 -62.70 -24.44
C LEU A 180 20.09 -61.38 -24.30
N LYS A 181 21.35 -61.34 -24.74
CA LYS A 181 22.17 -60.12 -24.75
C LYS A 181 21.52 -59.03 -25.61
N PHE A 182 21.13 -59.32 -26.85
CA PHE A 182 20.48 -58.35 -27.73
C PHE A 182 19.12 -57.89 -27.18
N ARG A 183 18.28 -58.80 -26.67
CA ARG A 183 16.99 -58.44 -26.06
C ARG A 183 17.14 -57.49 -24.88
N LYS A 184 18.13 -57.73 -24.01
CA LYS A 184 18.38 -56.86 -22.85
C LYS A 184 18.79 -55.46 -23.28
N VAL A 185 19.66 -55.34 -24.29
CA VAL A 185 20.11 -54.05 -24.83
C VAL A 185 18.95 -53.30 -25.50
N MET A 186 18.14 -53.97 -26.32
CA MET A 186 17.01 -53.33 -27.01
C MET A 186 15.92 -52.87 -26.03
N LYS A 187 15.63 -53.64 -24.98
CA LYS A 187 14.67 -53.24 -23.95
C LYS A 187 15.13 -51.99 -23.19
N ASN A 188 16.43 -51.87 -22.93
CA ASN A 188 16.99 -50.67 -22.30
C ASN A 188 16.88 -49.44 -23.21
N LEU A 189 17.14 -49.59 -24.51
CA LEU A 189 17.00 -48.50 -25.50
C LEU A 189 15.53 -48.08 -25.70
N GLN A 190 14.60 -49.03 -25.70
CA GLN A 190 13.17 -48.76 -25.83
C GLN A 190 12.61 -47.98 -24.62
N ASN A 191 13.06 -48.30 -23.41
CA ASN A 191 12.69 -47.57 -22.20
C ASN A 191 13.23 -46.13 -22.18
N LEU A 192 14.35 -45.86 -22.87
CA LEU A 192 14.90 -44.51 -23.00
C LEU A 192 14.07 -43.64 -23.97
N GLN A 193 13.47 -44.22 -25.02
CA GLN A 193 12.66 -43.50 -26.00
C GLN A 193 11.24 -43.17 -25.52
N GLN A 194 10.63 -43.99 -24.66
CA GLN A 194 9.23 -43.80 -24.25
C GLN A 194 9.01 -42.65 -23.22
N ASN A 195 10.08 -42.10 -22.64
CA ASN A 195 9.95 -41.19 -21.50
C ASN A 195 10.02 -39.70 -21.79
N ASN A 196 10.26 -39.22 -23.02
CA ASN A 196 10.52 -37.79 -23.25
C ASN A 196 9.94 -37.19 -24.54
N PRO A 197 8.64 -36.87 -24.61
CA PRO A 197 8.17 -35.81 -25.48
C PRO A 197 8.41 -34.46 -24.79
N SER A 198 9.52 -33.79 -25.12
CA SER A 198 9.81 -32.44 -24.63
C SER A 198 8.88 -31.42 -25.33
N MET A 199 7.75 -31.09 -24.71
CA MET A 199 6.96 -29.92 -25.10
C MET A 199 7.50 -28.69 -24.38
N ILE A 200 8.01 -27.71 -25.13
CA ILE A 200 8.25 -26.37 -24.60
C ILE A 200 6.89 -25.74 -24.29
N GLN A 201 6.50 -25.72 -23.03
CA GLN A 201 5.27 -25.06 -22.59
C GLN A 201 5.55 -23.59 -22.32
N LEU A 202 5.02 -22.71 -23.18
CA LEU A 202 5.00 -21.27 -22.94
C LEU A 202 3.89 -20.95 -21.94
N ASN A 203 4.27 -20.60 -20.71
CA ASN A 203 3.32 -20.12 -19.72
C ASN A 203 2.95 -18.65 -20.00
N GLN A 204 1.82 -18.44 -20.69
CA GLN A 204 1.36 -17.10 -21.07
C GLN A 204 1.01 -16.20 -19.88
N ALA A 205 0.61 -16.75 -18.73
CA ALA A 205 0.30 -15.97 -17.54
C ALA A 205 1.56 -15.27 -16.97
N ASN A 206 2.72 -15.93 -17.08
CA ASN A 206 3.98 -15.37 -16.60
C ASN A 206 4.51 -14.21 -17.46
N LEU A 207 4.08 -14.09 -18.72
CA LEU A 207 4.45 -12.95 -19.57
C LEU A 207 3.83 -11.63 -19.06
N GLN A 208 2.62 -11.67 -18.49
CA GLN A 208 1.99 -10.50 -17.86
C GLN A 208 2.70 -10.10 -16.56
N HIS A 209 3.25 -11.08 -15.83
CA HIS A 209 4.05 -10.82 -14.63
C HIS A 209 5.40 -10.15 -14.94
N ILE A 210 6.00 -10.40 -16.11
CA ILE A 210 7.21 -9.67 -16.54
C ILE A 210 6.90 -8.18 -16.68
N GLN A 211 5.73 -7.81 -17.21
CA GLN A 211 5.34 -6.40 -17.33
C GLN A 211 5.23 -5.72 -15.96
N GLN A 212 4.64 -6.39 -14.96
CA GLN A 212 4.58 -5.89 -13.58
C GLN A 212 5.96 -5.84 -12.89
N ALA A 213 6.81 -6.85 -13.13
CA ALA A 213 8.16 -6.87 -12.57
C ALA A 213 9.03 -5.74 -13.14
N LEU A 214 8.89 -5.40 -14.42
CA LEU A 214 9.60 -4.29 -15.06
C LEU A 214 9.22 -2.94 -14.43
N THR A 215 7.97 -2.76 -13.99
CA THR A 215 7.52 -1.56 -13.26
C THR A 215 8.25 -1.39 -11.93
N ASN A 216 8.75 -2.47 -11.32
CA ASN A 216 9.52 -2.42 -10.07
C ASN A 216 11.01 -2.08 -10.28
N TYR A 217 11.56 -2.23 -11.49
CA TYR A 217 12.98 -1.98 -11.77
C TYR A 217 13.28 -0.52 -12.15
N VAL A 218 12.35 0.13 -12.85
CA VAL A 218 12.47 1.53 -13.26
C VAL A 218 11.11 2.18 -13.11
N GLN A 219 11.00 3.12 -12.18
CA GLN A 219 9.81 3.93 -11.96
C GLN A 219 10.19 5.40 -12.05
N ILE A 220 9.47 6.17 -12.88
CA ILE A 220 9.61 7.62 -12.94
C ILE A 220 8.59 8.21 -11.98
N ASP A 221 9.05 8.68 -10.83
CA ASP A 221 8.21 9.41 -9.89
C ASP A 221 8.14 10.87 -10.31
N PHE A 222 6.98 11.27 -10.82
CA PHE A 222 6.67 12.69 -11.03
C PHE A 222 6.34 13.31 -9.67
N VAL A 223 7.31 14.00 -9.06
CA VAL A 223 7.00 14.90 -7.95
C VAL A 223 6.19 16.05 -8.55
N PRO A 224 4.91 16.24 -8.17
CA PRO A 224 4.17 17.40 -8.64
C PRO A 224 4.91 18.62 -8.11
N LEU A 225 5.43 19.46 -9.02
CA LEU A 225 5.76 20.83 -8.67
C LEU A 225 4.48 21.41 -8.07
N GLN A 226 4.47 21.67 -6.77
CA GLN A 226 3.37 22.39 -6.13
C GLN A 226 3.31 23.76 -6.79
N THR A 227 2.42 23.87 -7.76
CA THR A 227 2.11 25.12 -8.44
C THR A 227 1.30 25.97 -7.46
N ASN A 228 1.99 26.70 -6.59
CA ASN A 228 1.41 27.87 -5.93
C ASN A 228 1.29 28.98 -6.99
N LEU A 229 0.38 28.78 -7.95
CA LEU A 229 -0.11 29.82 -8.84
C LEU A 229 -1.45 30.28 -8.28
N LEU A 230 -1.39 31.30 -7.43
CA LEU A 230 -2.53 32.16 -7.12
C LEU A 230 -3.03 32.78 -8.43
N LEU A 231 -4.03 32.15 -9.03
CA LEU A 231 -4.84 32.75 -10.08
C LEU A 231 -6.22 33.06 -9.50
N ASN A 232 -6.54 34.35 -9.53
CA ASN A 232 -7.83 34.95 -9.15
C ASN A 232 -9.03 34.14 -9.65
N THR A 233 -9.85 33.65 -8.70
CA THR A 233 -11.19 33.14 -8.95
C THR A 233 -12.20 33.92 -8.12
N SER A 234 -12.45 35.17 -8.52
CA SER A 234 -13.70 35.85 -8.20
C SER A 234 -14.81 35.31 -9.09
N GLN A 235 -15.23 34.05 -8.87
CA GLN A 235 -16.48 33.40 -9.32
C GLN A 235 -16.30 31.88 -9.20
N ILE A 236 -16.46 31.36 -7.98
CA ILE A 236 -17.01 30.05 -7.56
C ILE A 236 -16.60 29.95 -6.09
N SER A 237 -17.44 30.50 -5.22
CA SER A 237 -17.33 30.34 -3.77
C SER A 237 -18.69 29.96 -3.24
N GLN A 238 -19.17 28.78 -3.66
CA GLN A 238 -19.85 27.95 -2.68
C GLN A 238 -18.72 27.40 -1.82
N VAL A 239 -18.60 27.96 -0.62
CA VAL A 239 -17.74 27.43 0.44
C VAL A 239 -18.24 26.01 0.72
N TYR A 240 -17.66 25.02 0.05
CA TYR A 240 -17.72 23.66 0.54
C TYR A 240 -16.93 23.69 1.85
N GLN A 241 -17.63 23.73 2.97
CA GLN A 241 -17.04 23.29 4.22
C GLN A 241 -16.73 21.82 4.00
N ASP A 242 -15.45 21.50 3.79
CA ASP A 242 -15.01 20.11 3.70
C ASP A 242 -15.49 19.40 4.96
N THR A 243 -16.31 18.35 4.79
CA THR A 243 -16.80 17.58 5.92
C THR A 243 -15.62 16.87 6.60
N TYR A 244 -15.77 16.47 7.88
CA TYR A 244 -14.70 15.74 8.57
C TYR A 244 -14.28 14.48 7.79
N LEU A 245 -15.24 13.77 7.19
CA LEU A 245 -14.95 12.61 6.35
C LEU A 245 -14.12 12.97 5.11
N GLN A 246 -14.33 14.14 4.51
CA GLN A 246 -13.56 14.60 3.34
C GLN A 246 -12.11 14.95 3.71
N SER A 247 -11.88 15.43 4.93
CA SER A 247 -10.55 15.80 5.43
C SER A 247 -9.76 14.63 6.05
N ASN A 248 -10.43 13.52 6.41
CA ASN A 248 -9.82 12.37 7.08
C ASN A 248 -9.67 11.15 6.17
N GLU A 249 -8.99 11.33 5.03
CA GLU A 249 -8.66 10.24 4.11
C GLU A 249 -7.73 9.21 4.77
N PHE A 250 -8.08 7.92 4.72
CA PHE A 250 -7.29 6.85 5.34
C PHE A 250 -5.98 6.59 4.60
N PHE A 251 -6.01 6.55 3.26
CA PHE A 251 -4.83 6.21 2.46
C PHE A 251 -3.99 7.44 2.15
N ARG A 252 -2.68 7.35 2.34
CA ARG A 252 -1.77 8.49 2.12
C ARG A 252 -1.27 8.60 0.70
N ASN A 253 -0.99 7.49 0.00
CA ASN A 253 -0.58 7.51 -1.42
C ASN A 253 -0.56 6.11 -2.04
N LYS A 254 0.03 5.13 -1.35
CA LYS A 254 0.35 3.81 -1.93
C LYS A 254 -0.77 2.81 -1.67
N TYR A 255 -1.15 2.07 -2.73
CA TYR A 255 -2.08 0.92 -2.72
C TYR A 255 -3.35 1.13 -1.88
N LYS A 256 -4.40 1.67 -2.52
CA LYS A 256 -5.73 1.86 -1.91
C LYS A 256 -6.49 0.54 -1.90
N LEU A 257 -6.07 -0.39 -1.06
CA LEU A 257 -6.56 -1.77 -1.05
C LEU A 257 -7.49 -2.02 0.13
N LEU A 258 -8.60 -2.71 -0.14
CA LEU A 258 -9.26 -3.52 0.89
C LEU A 258 -8.70 -4.94 0.81
N HIS A 259 -8.73 -5.65 1.94
CA HIS A 259 -8.20 -7.00 2.00
C HIS A 259 -8.93 -7.88 3.00
N PHE A 260 -8.87 -9.18 2.78
CA PHE A 260 -9.10 -10.19 3.81
C PHE A 260 -8.34 -11.47 3.47
N PHE A 261 -8.02 -12.26 4.49
CA PHE A 261 -7.41 -13.57 4.31
C PHE A 261 -8.47 -14.68 4.37
N GLU A 262 -8.32 -15.69 3.52
CA GLU A 262 -9.19 -16.85 3.53
C GLU A 262 -8.73 -17.88 4.57
N THR A 263 -9.58 -18.17 5.55
CA THR A 263 -9.24 -19.06 6.67
C THR A 263 -8.95 -20.49 6.20
N GLY A 264 -7.92 -21.11 6.76
CA GLY A 264 -7.48 -22.48 6.43
C GLY A 264 -6.75 -22.60 5.09
N LYS A 265 -6.56 -21.49 4.37
CA LYS A 265 -5.82 -21.44 3.12
C LYS A 265 -4.67 -20.43 3.21
N SER A 266 -3.80 -20.44 2.21
CA SER A 266 -2.75 -19.44 2.02
C SER A 266 -3.15 -18.46 0.92
N VAL A 267 -4.35 -17.88 1.04
CA VAL A 267 -4.92 -16.96 0.04
C VAL A 267 -5.26 -15.62 0.69
N LEU A 268 -4.79 -14.54 0.07
CA LEU A 268 -5.11 -13.16 0.40
C LEU A 268 -6.00 -12.60 -0.71
N TRP A 269 -7.18 -12.11 -0.36
CA TRP A 269 -8.07 -11.44 -1.29
C TRP A 269 -7.81 -9.94 -1.24
N LEU A 270 -7.58 -9.32 -2.39
CA LEU A 270 -7.33 -7.89 -2.54
C LEU A 270 -8.40 -7.24 -3.40
N TYR A 271 -8.79 -6.02 -3.02
CA TYR A 271 -9.72 -5.19 -3.79
C TYR A 271 -9.10 -3.80 -3.93
N ASP A 272 -8.73 -3.42 -5.15
CA ASP A 272 -8.09 -2.13 -5.42
C ASP A 272 -9.15 -1.08 -5.75
N LEU A 273 -9.28 -0.11 -4.84
CA LEU A 273 -10.20 1.03 -4.96
C LEU A 273 -9.80 1.98 -6.10
N SER A 274 -8.57 1.84 -6.63
CA SER A 274 -8.06 2.66 -7.72
C SER A 274 -8.37 2.09 -9.10
N LEU A 275 -8.72 0.80 -9.18
CA LEU A 275 -9.02 0.14 -10.45
C LEU A 275 -10.50 0.34 -10.82
N PRO A 276 -10.82 0.52 -12.12
CA PRO A 276 -12.18 0.80 -12.56
C PRO A 276 -13.10 -0.42 -12.48
N ASP A 277 -12.55 -1.63 -12.58
CA ASP A 277 -13.34 -2.86 -12.57
C ASP A 277 -13.80 -3.27 -11.17
N GLN A 278 -13.10 -2.81 -10.14
CA GLN A 278 -13.54 -2.90 -8.76
C GLN A 278 -13.86 -4.35 -8.36
N LEU A 279 -12.97 -5.29 -8.73
CA LEU A 279 -13.11 -6.72 -8.45
C LEU A 279 -12.16 -7.22 -7.37
N TRP A 280 -12.65 -8.17 -6.56
CA TRP A 280 -11.83 -8.96 -5.65
C TRP A 280 -10.90 -9.87 -6.45
N ARG A 281 -9.61 -9.86 -6.10
CA ARG A 281 -8.57 -10.67 -6.74
C ARG A 281 -7.89 -11.56 -5.70
N PRO A 282 -7.89 -12.88 -5.88
CA PRO A 282 -7.15 -13.78 -5.00
C PRO A 282 -5.66 -13.68 -5.32
N VAL A 283 -4.85 -13.61 -4.27
CA VAL A 283 -3.39 -13.65 -4.31
C VAL A 283 -2.93 -14.86 -3.53
N GLN A 284 -2.28 -15.79 -4.22
CA GLN A 284 -1.70 -16.96 -3.60
C GLN A 284 -0.44 -16.55 -2.82
N ILE A 285 -0.42 -16.84 -1.52
CA ILE A 285 0.76 -16.58 -0.68
C ILE A 285 1.80 -17.64 -1.02
N SER A 286 2.98 -17.19 -1.44
CA SER A 286 4.00 -18.03 -2.07
C SER A 286 4.74 -18.92 -1.07
N ASN A 287 4.94 -18.45 0.17
CA ASN A 287 5.33 -19.33 1.26
C ASN A 287 4.05 -19.87 1.91
N TYR A 288 3.93 -21.20 2.01
CA TYR A 288 2.76 -21.78 2.65
C TYR A 288 2.70 -21.34 4.12
N VAL A 289 1.74 -20.48 4.41
CA VAL A 289 1.36 -20.03 5.76
C VAL A 289 -0.13 -20.23 5.86
N GLU A 290 -0.56 -21.17 6.69
CA GLU A 290 -1.97 -21.40 6.93
C GLU A 290 -2.57 -20.20 7.69
N VAL A 291 -3.57 -19.54 7.10
CA VAL A 291 -4.31 -18.48 7.76
C VAL A 291 -5.19 -19.11 8.83
N LEU A 292 -4.77 -18.95 10.09
CA LEU A 292 -5.46 -19.56 11.23
C LEU A 292 -6.86 -18.97 11.45
N PRO A 293 -7.85 -19.78 11.88
CA PRO A 293 -9.15 -19.29 12.28
C PRO A 293 -9.05 -18.22 13.35
N PHE A 294 -9.92 -17.21 13.28
CA PHE A 294 -9.96 -16.10 14.25
C PHE A 294 -8.64 -15.32 14.39
N SER A 295 -7.76 -15.37 13.38
CA SER A 295 -6.67 -14.42 13.22
C SER A 295 -7.20 -13.03 12.89
N LYS A 296 -6.38 -12.00 13.09
CA LYS A 296 -6.73 -10.61 12.79
C LYS A 296 -5.76 -10.02 11.79
N SER A 297 -6.30 -9.29 10.83
CA SER A 297 -5.53 -8.59 9.82
C SER A 297 -5.97 -7.15 9.70
N LEU A 298 -5.03 -6.28 9.33
CA LEU A 298 -5.31 -4.89 9.00
C LEU A 298 -4.40 -4.43 7.87
N ILE A 299 -4.81 -3.33 7.23
CA ILE A 299 -3.99 -2.58 6.30
C ILE A 299 -3.66 -1.23 6.93
N THR A 300 -2.49 -0.70 6.63
CA THR A 300 -2.03 0.62 7.10
C THR A 300 -2.35 1.72 6.08
N PRO A 301 -2.31 3.01 6.46
CA PRO A 301 -2.44 4.14 5.55
C PRO A 301 -1.50 4.12 4.33
N ASP A 302 -0.34 3.44 4.48
CA ASP A 302 0.69 3.31 3.45
C ASP A 302 0.57 1.99 2.64
N GLY A 303 -0.52 1.25 2.84
CA GLY A 303 -0.83 0.04 2.06
C GLY A 303 -0.15 -1.25 2.55
N GLN A 304 0.57 -1.23 3.67
CA GLN A 304 1.15 -2.45 4.25
C GLN A 304 0.06 -3.30 4.93
N ILE A 305 0.10 -4.61 4.73
CA ILE A 305 -0.86 -5.57 5.30
C ILE A 305 -0.18 -6.43 6.37
N TYR A 306 -0.85 -6.59 7.51
CA TYR A 306 -0.40 -7.39 8.64
C TYR A 306 -1.40 -8.48 8.99
N LEU A 307 -0.92 -9.62 9.48
CA LEU A 307 -1.72 -10.74 9.98
C LEU A 307 -1.18 -11.18 11.35
N THR A 308 -2.07 -11.36 12.32
CA THR A 308 -1.69 -11.63 13.71
C THR A 308 -2.54 -12.73 14.34
N GLY A 309 -1.88 -13.58 15.12
CA GLY A 309 -2.53 -14.55 15.99
C GLY A 309 -3.38 -15.60 15.28
N GLY A 310 -4.44 -16.03 15.95
CA GLY A 310 -5.38 -17.06 15.49
C GLY A 310 -5.34 -18.34 16.31
N SER A 311 -6.31 -19.22 16.07
CA SER A 311 -6.50 -20.46 16.80
C SER A 311 -5.74 -21.61 16.15
N LEU A 312 -4.90 -22.25 16.95
CA LEU A 312 -4.22 -23.50 16.61
C LEU A 312 -5.07 -24.69 17.08
N PRO A 313 -4.77 -25.91 16.60
CA PRO A 313 -5.32 -27.14 17.18
C PRO A 313 -5.08 -27.25 18.69
N ASN A 314 -5.85 -28.12 19.37
CA ASN A 314 -5.73 -28.38 20.81
C ASN A 314 -5.94 -27.15 21.70
N LYS A 315 -6.85 -26.24 21.30
CA LYS A 315 -7.20 -25.02 22.03
C LYS A 315 -6.03 -24.07 22.28
N LYS A 316 -4.93 -24.22 21.55
CA LYS A 316 -3.79 -23.30 21.58
C LYS A 316 -4.04 -22.07 20.70
N LYS A 317 -3.19 -21.06 20.87
CA LYS A 317 -3.23 -19.81 20.11
C LYS A 317 -1.86 -19.47 19.54
N SER A 318 -1.85 -18.91 18.34
CA SER A 318 -0.63 -18.40 17.73
C SER A 318 -0.28 -17.04 18.32
N ASN A 319 1.01 -16.82 18.59
CA ASN A 319 1.55 -15.50 18.95
C ASN A 319 2.19 -14.77 17.77
N LYS A 320 2.20 -15.36 16.57
CA LYS A 320 2.97 -14.83 15.44
C LYS A 320 2.36 -13.56 14.85
N ILE A 321 3.24 -12.67 14.38
CA ILE A 321 2.93 -11.44 13.66
C ILE A 321 3.61 -11.52 12.29
N TYR A 322 2.81 -11.47 11.23
CA TYR A 322 3.26 -11.48 9.86
C TYR A 322 3.02 -10.14 9.17
N GLN A 323 3.90 -9.80 8.25
CA GLN A 323 3.74 -8.72 7.28
C GLN A 323 3.71 -9.32 5.88
N PHE A 324 2.76 -8.89 5.06
CA PHE A 324 2.68 -9.31 3.68
C PHE A 324 3.68 -8.51 2.84
N ASN A 325 4.55 -9.22 2.12
CA ASN A 325 5.52 -8.65 1.21
C ASN A 325 4.99 -8.72 -0.23
N PHE A 326 4.69 -7.56 -0.82
CA PHE A 326 4.18 -7.44 -2.18
C PHE A 326 5.20 -7.80 -3.26
N SER A 327 6.52 -7.75 -3.00
CA SER A 327 7.53 -8.02 -4.03
C SER A 327 7.67 -9.51 -4.36
N ASN A 328 7.35 -10.38 -3.41
CA ASN A 328 7.48 -11.82 -3.54
C ASN A 328 6.23 -12.60 -3.10
N TYR A 329 5.14 -11.89 -2.78
CA TYR A 329 3.86 -12.44 -2.33
C TYR A 329 3.98 -13.40 -1.14
N GLN A 330 4.86 -13.08 -0.17
CA GLN A 330 5.07 -13.90 1.02
C GLN A 330 4.50 -13.23 2.28
N LEU A 331 4.03 -14.04 3.23
CA LEU A 331 3.84 -13.60 4.62
C LEU A 331 5.14 -13.80 5.38
N GLN A 332 5.83 -12.71 5.68
CA GLN A 332 7.08 -12.72 6.43
C GLN A 332 6.77 -12.59 7.92
N GLU A 333 7.25 -13.53 8.74
CA GLU A 333 7.17 -13.40 10.20
C GLU A 333 8.11 -12.28 10.64
N ILE A 334 7.56 -11.25 11.28
CA ILE A 334 8.32 -10.06 11.69
C ILE A 334 8.43 -9.92 13.21
N GLY A 335 7.73 -10.77 13.96
CA GLY A 335 7.73 -10.74 15.42
C GLY A 335 6.66 -11.63 16.01
N GLN A 336 6.53 -11.56 17.34
CA GLN A 336 5.58 -12.34 18.10
C GLN A 336 5.03 -11.56 19.29
N MET A 337 3.77 -11.77 19.62
CA MET A 337 3.09 -11.31 20.84
C MET A 337 3.66 -12.00 22.08
N ASN A 338 3.48 -11.40 23.26
CA ASN A 338 3.88 -12.03 24.53
C ASN A 338 3.12 -13.34 24.79
N ASN A 339 1.84 -13.38 24.42
CA ASN A 339 0.99 -14.56 24.52
C ASN A 339 0.27 -14.79 23.19
N GLY A 340 0.08 -16.06 22.84
CA GLY A 340 -0.75 -16.41 21.69
C GLY A 340 -2.20 -16.00 21.93
N ARG A 341 -2.84 -15.39 20.93
CA ARG A 341 -4.24 -14.97 21.04
C ARG A 341 -5.01 -15.08 19.74
N SER A 342 -6.33 -15.22 19.84
CA SER A 342 -7.28 -15.14 18.72
C SER A 342 -8.44 -14.22 19.06
N SER A 343 -9.13 -13.72 18.04
CA SER A 343 -10.23 -12.75 18.20
C SER A 343 -9.88 -11.55 19.07
N HIS A 344 -8.64 -11.10 19.06
CA HIS A 344 -8.24 -9.84 19.70
C HIS A 344 -8.71 -8.63 18.87
N GLY A 345 -8.67 -7.45 19.47
CA GLY A 345 -8.74 -6.19 18.77
C GLY A 345 -7.40 -5.83 18.15
N LEU A 346 -7.40 -5.27 16.94
CA LEU A 346 -6.20 -4.90 16.22
C LEU A 346 -6.39 -3.54 15.53
N ILE A 347 -5.51 -2.57 15.81
CA ILE A 347 -5.50 -1.26 15.13
C ILE A 347 -4.06 -0.79 14.92
N TRP A 348 -3.85 0.02 13.89
CA TRP A 348 -2.56 0.66 13.62
C TRP A 348 -2.56 2.09 14.18
N LYS A 349 -1.45 2.51 14.79
CA LYS A 349 -1.18 3.92 15.11
C LYS A 349 0.34 4.17 15.10
N GLN A 350 0.80 5.17 14.37
CA GLN A 350 2.20 5.68 14.43
C GLN A 350 3.29 4.58 14.38
N ASN A 351 3.17 3.65 13.42
CA ASN A 351 4.07 2.50 13.24
C ASN A 351 3.96 1.37 14.29
N GLU A 352 2.93 1.39 15.12
CA GLU A 352 2.66 0.36 16.09
C GLU A 352 1.36 -0.37 15.77
N LEU A 353 1.34 -1.69 16.00
CA LEU A 353 0.12 -2.50 16.00
C LEU A 353 -0.36 -2.66 17.43
N PHE A 354 -1.48 -2.05 17.78
CA PHE A 354 -2.12 -2.21 19.07
C PHE A 354 -2.96 -3.49 19.07
N ILE A 355 -2.68 -4.38 20.02
CA ILE A 355 -3.20 -5.73 20.14
C ILE A 355 -3.91 -5.84 21.48
N ILE A 356 -5.24 -5.89 21.46
CA ILE A 356 -6.08 -5.61 22.62
C ILE A 356 -6.99 -6.80 22.94
N GLY A 357 -6.89 -7.35 24.15
CA GLY A 357 -7.75 -8.45 24.61
C GLY A 357 -7.64 -9.72 23.75
N GLY A 358 -8.72 -10.49 23.63
CA GLY A 358 -8.82 -11.73 22.87
C GLY A 358 -8.83 -12.99 23.73
N TYR A 359 -8.84 -14.13 23.06
CA TYR A 359 -8.80 -15.46 23.68
C TYR A 359 -7.37 -15.99 23.68
N LEU A 360 -6.89 -16.34 24.86
CA LEU A 360 -5.68 -17.12 25.09
C LEU A 360 -5.97 -18.62 24.94
N ASP A 361 -4.97 -19.44 25.28
CA ASP A 361 -5.10 -20.87 25.36
C ASP A 361 -6.27 -21.29 26.27
N ASN A 362 -6.88 -22.43 25.96
CA ASN A 362 -8.01 -22.98 26.72
C ASN A 362 -9.23 -22.05 26.80
N LEU A 363 -9.41 -21.17 25.81
CA LEU A 363 -10.55 -20.24 25.69
C LEU A 363 -10.63 -19.23 26.85
N GLN A 364 -9.52 -18.95 27.51
CA GLN A 364 -9.43 -17.89 28.53
C GLN A 364 -9.43 -16.52 27.87
N ILE A 365 -10.38 -15.66 28.21
CA ILE A 365 -10.39 -14.28 27.71
C ILE A 365 -9.42 -13.44 28.55
N THR A 366 -8.61 -12.61 27.89
CA THR A 366 -7.64 -11.73 28.55
C THR A 366 -8.05 -10.27 28.51
N ASN A 367 -7.67 -9.52 29.54
CA ASN A 367 -7.68 -8.05 29.54
C ASN A 367 -6.30 -7.45 29.19
N SER A 368 -5.31 -8.29 28.88
CA SER A 368 -3.97 -7.81 28.55
C SER A 368 -3.92 -7.11 27.19
N CYS A 369 -3.16 -6.03 27.16
CA CYS A 369 -2.92 -5.22 25.97
C CYS A 369 -1.43 -5.11 25.70
N GLU A 370 -1.06 -5.10 24.44
CA GLU A 370 0.31 -4.89 23.99
C GLU A 370 0.32 -4.12 22.67
N ALA A 371 1.42 -3.42 22.39
CA ALA A 371 1.70 -2.83 21.09
C ALA A 371 2.91 -3.52 20.49
N PHE A 372 2.92 -3.73 19.18
CA PHE A 372 4.10 -4.19 18.45
C PHE A 372 4.68 -3.04 17.64
N ASP A 373 5.90 -2.63 17.97
CA ASP A 373 6.67 -1.61 17.26
C ASP A 373 7.20 -2.20 15.95
N CYS A 374 6.59 -1.80 14.83
CA CYS A 374 6.93 -2.36 13.52
C CYS A 374 8.32 -1.95 13.02
N LEU A 375 8.91 -0.88 13.57
CA LEU A 375 10.25 -0.42 13.18
C LEU A 375 11.32 -1.21 13.93
N ASN A 376 11.21 -1.26 15.26
CA ASN A 376 12.21 -1.91 16.11
C ASN A 376 11.94 -3.40 16.34
N LYS A 377 10.84 -3.94 15.79
CA LYS A 377 10.43 -5.35 15.87
C LYS A 377 10.35 -5.87 17.32
N ARG A 378 9.78 -5.08 18.21
CA ARG A 378 9.66 -5.39 19.64
C ARG A 378 8.25 -5.18 20.15
N VAL A 379 7.89 -5.92 21.17
CA VAL A 379 6.61 -5.77 21.87
C VAL A 379 6.76 -4.79 23.02
N ILE A 380 5.77 -3.91 23.17
CA ILE A 380 5.62 -2.93 24.24
C ILE A 380 4.40 -3.33 25.05
N LYS A 381 4.60 -3.52 26.36
CA LYS A 381 3.50 -3.81 27.28
C LYS A 381 2.64 -2.55 27.48
N LEU A 382 1.33 -2.70 27.39
CA LEU A 382 0.37 -1.63 27.67
C LEU A 382 -0.38 -1.90 28.99
N PRO A 383 -1.06 -0.89 29.56
CA PRO A 383 -2.00 -1.10 30.65
C PRO A 383 -3.09 -2.10 30.27
N ASN A 384 -3.55 -2.91 31.23
CA ASN A 384 -4.63 -3.86 31.01
C ASN A 384 -5.99 -3.16 30.99
N LEU A 385 -6.94 -3.68 30.21
CA LEU A 385 -8.34 -3.25 30.22
C LEU A 385 -9.00 -3.52 31.58
N SER A 386 -10.09 -2.79 31.83
CA SER A 386 -10.94 -3.02 33.01
C SER A 386 -11.59 -4.40 32.98
N ASN A 387 -12.05 -4.84 31.80
CA ASN A 387 -12.63 -6.15 31.58
C ASN A 387 -11.79 -7.00 30.63
N ALA A 388 -11.84 -8.32 30.79
CA ALA A 388 -11.29 -9.25 29.80
C ALA A 388 -12.27 -9.35 28.62
N LEU A 389 -11.82 -8.99 27.42
CA LEU A 389 -12.68 -8.84 26.24
C LEU A 389 -12.22 -9.72 25.09
N GLY A 390 -13.11 -10.56 24.58
CA GLY A 390 -12.97 -11.26 23.31
C GLY A 390 -13.68 -10.50 22.19
N SER A 391 -13.12 -10.51 20.98
CA SER A 391 -13.68 -9.83 19.80
C SER A 391 -14.07 -8.35 20.00
N PRO A 392 -13.27 -7.51 20.70
CA PRO A 392 -13.60 -6.10 20.86
C PRO A 392 -13.46 -5.32 19.54
N SER A 393 -14.19 -4.20 19.44
CA SER A 393 -13.94 -3.17 18.43
C SER A 393 -12.84 -2.24 18.91
N VAL A 394 -11.90 -1.91 18.04
CA VAL A 394 -10.79 -1.00 18.36
C VAL A 394 -10.67 0.04 17.24
N SER A 395 -10.61 1.31 17.62
CA SER A 395 -10.48 2.43 16.69
C SER A 395 -9.58 3.53 17.25
N ILE A 396 -9.27 4.52 16.42
CA ILE A 396 -8.59 5.75 16.84
C ILE A 396 -9.65 6.86 16.92
N PHE A 397 -9.77 7.48 18.09
CA PHE A 397 -10.63 8.63 18.34
C PHE A 397 -9.77 9.76 18.92
N ASN A 398 -9.67 10.89 18.23
CA ASN A 398 -8.82 12.02 18.60
C ASN A 398 -7.38 11.61 18.94
N ASP A 399 -6.77 10.80 18.07
CA ASP A 399 -5.42 10.22 18.24
C ASP A 399 -5.27 9.25 19.44
N VAL A 400 -6.38 8.81 20.05
CA VAL A 400 -6.38 7.87 21.17
C VAL A 400 -6.97 6.53 20.76
N VAL A 401 -6.30 5.43 21.15
CA VAL A 401 -6.83 4.08 20.96
C VAL A 401 -8.06 3.90 21.85
N THR A 402 -9.17 3.55 21.23
CA THR A 402 -10.49 3.43 21.87
C THR A 402 -11.00 2.00 21.69
N VAL A 403 -11.60 1.46 22.75
CA VAL A 403 -12.15 0.10 22.77
C VAL A 403 -13.63 0.16 23.07
N ALA A 404 -14.42 -0.63 22.34
CA ALA A 404 -15.86 -0.72 22.51
C ALA A 404 -16.34 -2.16 22.27
N GLY A 405 -17.36 -2.57 23.02
CA GLY A 405 -18.03 -3.85 22.82
C GLY A 405 -17.13 -5.03 23.19
N GLY A 406 -17.36 -6.16 22.50
CA GLY A 406 -16.70 -7.43 22.80
C GLY A 406 -17.45 -8.26 23.83
N ILE A 407 -17.06 -9.51 23.94
CA ILE A 407 -17.66 -10.52 24.82
C ILE A 407 -16.78 -10.74 26.04
N MET A 408 -17.38 -10.78 27.23
CA MET A 408 -16.70 -11.05 28.48
C MET A 408 -16.65 -12.55 28.78
N GLN A 409 -15.89 -12.96 29.80
CA GLN A 409 -15.72 -14.38 30.17
C GLN A 409 -17.05 -15.07 30.50
N ASN A 410 -18.03 -14.33 31.01
CA ASN A 410 -19.40 -14.80 31.32
C ASN A 410 -20.34 -14.77 30.10
N MET A 411 -19.82 -14.57 28.89
CA MET A 411 -20.56 -14.45 27.63
C MET A 411 -21.45 -13.20 27.50
N ALA A 412 -21.46 -12.30 28.49
CA ALA A 412 -22.17 -11.02 28.38
C ALA A 412 -21.39 -10.05 27.48
N ILE A 413 -22.11 -9.13 26.85
CA ILE A 413 -21.49 -8.10 26.02
C ILE A 413 -21.03 -6.94 26.90
N ASN A 414 -19.79 -6.49 26.68
CA ASN A 414 -19.25 -5.33 27.34
C ASN A 414 -19.94 -4.05 26.84
N GLN A 415 -20.52 -3.31 27.79
CA GLN A 415 -21.23 -2.05 27.53
C GLN A 415 -20.34 -0.80 27.72
N GLN A 416 -19.10 -0.99 28.17
CA GLN A 416 -18.18 0.11 28.41
C GLN A 416 -17.40 0.48 27.15
N ILE A 417 -17.13 1.78 27.00
CA ILE A 417 -16.15 2.32 26.05
C ILE A 417 -14.96 2.79 26.88
N GLU A 418 -13.75 2.42 26.48
CA GLU A 418 -12.52 2.78 27.20
C GLU A 418 -11.53 3.48 26.26
N PHE A 419 -10.86 4.53 26.76
CA PHE A 419 -9.82 5.26 26.05
C PHE A 419 -8.46 4.99 26.67
N LEU A 420 -7.46 4.70 25.85
CA LEU A 420 -6.09 4.50 26.31
C LEU A 420 -5.45 5.84 26.69
N GLN A 421 -5.16 6.02 27.96
CA GLN A 421 -4.27 7.07 28.45
C GLN A 421 -2.87 6.50 28.70
N LYS A 422 -1.92 7.38 29.08
CA LYS A 422 -0.51 7.02 29.23
C LYS A 422 -0.28 5.74 30.04
N ASP A 423 -0.95 5.61 31.18
CA ASP A 423 -0.72 4.54 32.16
C ASP A 423 -1.98 3.74 32.53
N SER A 424 -3.13 4.03 31.90
CA SER A 424 -4.40 3.36 32.21
C SER A 424 -5.42 3.44 31.07
N TRP A 425 -6.41 2.56 31.12
CA TRP A 425 -7.64 2.71 30.35
C TRP A 425 -8.65 3.50 31.17
N VAL A 426 -9.23 4.53 30.57
CA VAL A 426 -10.23 5.38 31.23
C VAL A 426 -11.61 5.13 30.61
N PRO A 427 -12.59 4.70 31.41
CA PRO A 427 -13.94 4.44 30.91
C PRO A 427 -14.65 5.75 30.55
N CYS A 428 -15.44 5.68 29.48
CA CYS A 428 -16.39 6.70 29.08
C CYS A 428 -17.72 6.44 29.78
N THR A 429 -18.23 7.44 30.51
CA THR A 429 -19.58 7.37 31.10
C THR A 429 -20.63 7.62 30.02
N ILE A 430 -21.51 6.67 29.81
CA ILE A 430 -22.55 6.77 28.78
C ILE A 430 -23.82 7.29 29.46
N THR A 431 -24.27 8.49 29.07
CA THR A 431 -25.34 9.23 29.76
C THR A 431 -26.73 8.96 29.19
N SER A 432 -26.81 8.24 28.07
CA SER A 432 -28.03 7.79 27.42
C SER A 432 -28.11 6.26 27.41
N GLN A 433 -29.32 5.70 27.24
CA GLN A 433 -29.47 4.26 27.04
C GLN A 433 -28.79 3.82 25.74
N LEU A 434 -27.81 2.94 25.83
CA LEU A 434 -27.28 2.19 24.68
C LEU A 434 -28.31 1.15 24.25
N THR A 435 -28.65 1.13 22.97
CA THR A 435 -29.62 0.15 22.43
C THR A 435 -28.98 -1.21 22.17
N SER A 436 -27.78 -1.29 21.62
CA SER A 436 -27.01 -2.54 21.60
C SER A 436 -25.52 -2.33 21.34
N MET A 437 -24.70 -2.72 22.30
CA MET A 437 -23.31 -3.08 22.05
C MET A 437 -23.26 -4.53 21.56
N ALA A 438 -22.17 -4.92 20.89
CA ALA A 438 -22.01 -6.25 20.32
C ALA A 438 -20.55 -6.70 20.31
N SER A 439 -20.33 -7.97 20.02
CA SER A 439 -19.01 -8.53 19.71
C SER A 439 -18.76 -8.49 18.20
N MET A 440 -17.50 -8.46 17.74
CA MET A 440 -17.16 -8.37 16.30
C MET A 440 -17.83 -7.20 15.57
N MET A 441 -18.06 -6.09 16.27
CA MET A 441 -18.59 -4.84 15.71
C MET A 441 -17.46 -3.95 15.19
N CYS A 442 -17.82 -2.92 14.44
CA CYS A 442 -16.90 -1.88 13.98
C CYS A 442 -17.11 -0.59 14.76
N SER A 443 -16.06 0.22 14.89
CA SER A 443 -16.13 1.59 15.38
C SER A 443 -15.22 2.50 14.56
N ILE A 444 -15.61 3.76 14.36
CA ILE A 444 -14.83 4.74 13.62
C ILE A 444 -15.23 6.17 14.00
N GLN A 445 -14.26 7.08 14.08
CA GLN A 445 -14.52 8.49 14.27
C GLN A 445 -15.07 9.10 12.96
N ILE A 446 -16.16 9.86 13.05
CA ILE A 446 -16.82 10.46 11.88
C ILE A 446 -16.85 11.99 11.92
N GLU A 447 -16.65 12.57 13.10
CA GLU A 447 -16.50 14.01 13.35
C GLU A 447 -15.54 14.20 14.54
N GLN A 448 -15.09 15.44 14.81
CA GLN A 448 -14.15 15.73 15.90
C GLN A 448 -14.62 15.20 17.28
N ASN A 449 -15.93 15.19 17.53
CA ASN A 449 -16.51 14.70 18.77
C ASN A 449 -17.47 13.52 18.56
N GLN A 450 -17.49 12.86 17.40
CA GLN A 450 -18.45 11.77 17.14
C GLN A 450 -17.78 10.44 16.79
N LEU A 451 -18.20 9.40 17.50
CA LEU A 451 -17.83 8.00 17.25
C LEU A 451 -19.04 7.24 16.73
N MET A 452 -18.89 6.63 15.56
CA MET A 452 -19.87 5.71 15.02
C MET A 452 -19.53 4.28 15.43
N ILE A 453 -20.51 3.52 15.90
CA ILE A 453 -20.39 2.10 16.26
C ILE A 453 -21.49 1.32 15.55
N PHE A 454 -21.16 0.19 14.91
CA PHE A 454 -22.15 -0.53 14.09
C PHE A 454 -21.92 -2.04 13.94
N GLY A 455 -23.05 -2.75 13.78
CA GLY A 455 -23.18 -4.19 13.55
C GLY A 455 -22.59 -5.07 14.64
N GLY A 456 -22.11 -6.27 14.27
CA GLY A 456 -21.61 -7.26 15.23
C GLY A 456 -22.66 -8.29 15.64
N TYR A 457 -22.30 -9.15 16.60
CA TYR A 457 -23.16 -10.18 17.18
C TYR A 457 -23.57 -9.85 18.61
N LEU A 458 -24.88 -9.88 18.85
CA LEU A 458 -25.49 -9.73 20.17
C LEU A 458 -25.25 -10.97 21.05
N GLU A 459 -25.64 -10.93 22.32
CA GLU A 459 -25.49 -12.03 23.28
C GLU A 459 -26.12 -13.36 22.80
N ASN A 460 -27.20 -13.28 22.03
CA ASN A 460 -27.88 -14.43 21.44
C ASN A 460 -27.25 -14.91 20.12
N ASN A 461 -26.04 -14.43 19.79
CA ASN A 461 -25.31 -14.70 18.56
C ASN A 461 -26.04 -14.30 17.26
N LYS A 462 -27.06 -13.43 17.35
CA LYS A 462 -27.70 -12.85 16.16
C LYS A 462 -26.91 -11.63 15.70
N GLY A 463 -26.72 -11.53 14.38
CA GLY A 463 -26.18 -10.33 13.75
C GLY A 463 -27.05 -9.12 14.04
N SER A 464 -26.42 -7.97 14.29
CA SER A 464 -27.09 -6.69 14.54
C SER A 464 -27.07 -5.81 13.30
N LYS A 465 -28.19 -5.10 13.05
CA LYS A 465 -28.25 -4.01 12.07
C LYS A 465 -27.96 -2.65 12.71
N GLU A 466 -27.83 -2.59 14.03
CA GLU A 466 -27.74 -1.30 14.70
C GLU A 466 -26.47 -0.55 14.32
N CYS A 467 -26.62 0.73 14.08
CA CYS A 467 -25.56 1.71 13.89
C CYS A 467 -25.89 2.89 14.79
N ILE A 468 -25.04 3.18 15.76
CA ILE A 468 -25.21 4.29 16.70
C ILE A 468 -24.12 5.33 16.45
N ILE A 469 -24.49 6.60 16.57
CA ILE A 469 -23.55 7.72 16.57
C ILE A 469 -23.57 8.31 17.97
N LEU A 470 -22.40 8.27 18.60
CA LEU A 470 -22.15 8.81 19.93
C LEU A 470 -21.47 10.16 19.78
N GLU A 471 -22.02 11.19 20.42
CA GLU A 471 -21.29 12.41 20.72
C GLU A 471 -20.50 12.20 22.01
N ILE A 472 -19.19 12.43 21.95
CA ILE A 472 -18.25 12.24 23.06
C ILE A 472 -17.70 13.61 23.46
N ASN A 473 -17.99 14.01 24.70
CA ASN A 473 -17.47 15.22 25.33
C ASN A 473 -16.68 14.82 26.59
N ASP A 474 -15.37 15.08 26.56
CA ASP A 474 -14.39 14.68 27.58
C ASP A 474 -14.40 13.18 27.91
N LYS A 475 -15.18 12.80 28.92
CA LYS A 475 -15.33 11.43 29.43
C LYS A 475 -16.78 10.94 29.37
N THR A 476 -17.65 11.67 28.70
CA THR A 476 -19.06 11.32 28.58
C THR A 476 -19.42 11.05 27.13
N ALA A 477 -20.28 10.06 26.89
CA ALA A 477 -20.84 9.78 25.58
C ALA A 477 -22.37 9.81 25.64
N LYS A 478 -22.98 10.38 24.61
CA LYS A 478 -24.43 10.43 24.43
C LYS A 478 -24.77 9.94 23.04
N VAL A 479 -25.76 9.04 22.92
CA VAL A 479 -26.34 8.66 21.64
C VAL A 479 -27.08 9.86 21.06
N ILE A 480 -26.63 10.36 19.91
CA ILE A 480 -27.25 11.49 19.21
C ILE A 480 -28.03 11.05 17.98
N GLN A 481 -27.69 9.90 17.40
CA GLN A 481 -28.39 9.36 16.24
C GLN A 481 -28.29 7.84 16.21
N THR A 482 -29.32 7.20 15.68
CA THR A 482 -29.33 5.79 15.32
C THR A 482 -29.65 5.63 13.84
N LYS A 483 -29.03 4.63 13.22
CA LYS A 483 -29.17 4.22 11.83
C LYS A 483 -29.21 2.70 11.78
N GLN A 484 -29.48 2.15 10.60
CA GLN A 484 -29.53 0.72 10.38
C GLN A 484 -28.62 0.34 9.22
N LEU A 485 -27.86 -0.74 9.39
CA LEU A 485 -27.12 -1.39 8.32
C LEU A 485 -28.10 -2.10 7.37
N PRO A 486 -27.71 -2.30 6.09
CA PRO A 486 -28.55 -3.01 5.14
C PRO A 486 -28.81 -4.48 5.57
N GLN A 487 -27.80 -5.12 6.17
CA GLN A 487 -27.87 -6.48 6.70
C GLN A 487 -27.34 -6.57 8.14
N ALA A 488 -27.98 -7.45 8.91
CA ALA A 488 -27.62 -7.76 10.29
C ALA A 488 -26.48 -8.78 10.28
N GLU A 489 -25.25 -8.36 10.60
CA GLU A 489 -24.10 -9.26 10.56
C GLU A 489 -22.86 -8.67 11.26
N GLY A 490 -21.91 -9.53 11.63
CA GLY A 490 -20.62 -9.15 12.19
C GLY A 490 -19.51 -8.86 11.17
N PHE A 491 -18.36 -8.45 11.70
CA PHE A 491 -17.16 -8.10 10.93
C PHE A 491 -15.96 -8.89 11.44
N TRP A 492 -15.48 -9.87 10.67
CA TRP A 492 -14.21 -10.52 11.00
C TRP A 492 -13.02 -9.59 10.77
N ASN A 493 -13.13 -8.71 9.76
CA ASN A 493 -12.24 -7.59 9.46
C ASN A 493 -12.85 -6.29 10.01
N ASN A 494 -12.80 -6.10 11.32
CA ASN A 494 -13.51 -5.04 12.03
C ASN A 494 -12.77 -3.68 12.09
N VAL A 495 -12.02 -3.35 11.04
CA VAL A 495 -11.33 -2.06 10.89
C VAL A 495 -11.92 -1.35 9.67
N PRO A 496 -12.98 -0.54 9.85
CA PRO A 496 -13.50 0.30 8.78
C PRO A 496 -12.50 1.41 8.43
N ILE A 497 -12.59 1.93 7.21
CA ILE A 497 -11.73 3.02 6.73
C ILE A 497 -12.54 4.15 6.11
N ILE A 498 -11.97 5.35 6.10
CA ILE A 498 -12.53 6.50 5.37
C ILE A 498 -11.81 6.62 4.03
N HIS A 499 -12.55 6.62 2.93
CA HIS A 499 -12.02 6.80 1.58
C HIS A 499 -12.98 7.68 0.77
N GLN A 500 -12.47 8.77 0.20
CA GLN A 500 -13.21 9.74 -0.60
C GLN A 500 -14.47 10.28 0.11
N GLY A 501 -14.33 10.63 1.39
CA GLY A 501 -15.45 11.15 2.19
C GLY A 501 -16.51 10.12 2.56
N ARG A 502 -16.21 8.82 2.46
CA ARG A 502 -17.14 7.72 2.75
C ARG A 502 -16.50 6.71 3.70
N ILE A 503 -17.31 6.06 4.52
CA ILE A 503 -16.84 4.95 5.37
C ILE A 503 -17.04 3.64 4.60
N LEU A 504 -15.99 2.85 4.46
CA LEU A 504 -16.03 1.51 3.88
C LEU A 504 -15.78 0.48 4.99
N ALA A 505 -16.59 -0.57 5.02
CA ALA A 505 -16.42 -1.69 5.95
C ALA A 505 -16.64 -3.05 5.26
N LEU A 506 -15.95 -4.08 5.73
CA LEU A 506 -15.99 -5.45 5.20
C LEU A 506 -16.86 -6.36 6.06
N GLN A 507 -18.14 -6.47 5.72
CA GLN A 507 -19.11 -7.30 6.43
C GLN A 507 -19.01 -8.77 5.98
N ASN A 508 -19.28 -9.70 6.91
CA ASN A 508 -19.34 -11.12 6.56
C ASN A 508 -20.52 -11.41 5.61
N VAL A 509 -20.39 -12.46 4.79
CA VAL A 509 -21.44 -12.92 3.87
C VAL A 509 -22.02 -14.22 4.39
N VAL A 510 -23.31 -14.23 4.76
CA VAL A 510 -24.02 -15.43 5.22
C VAL A 510 -24.35 -16.32 4.01
N LEU A 511 -24.02 -17.60 4.10
CA LEU A 511 -24.25 -18.61 3.07
C LEU A 511 -25.57 -19.37 3.24
N ASP A 512 -26.03 -19.54 4.48
CA ASP A 512 -27.20 -20.35 4.79
C ASP A 512 -28.03 -19.81 5.97
N ASN A 513 -29.19 -20.43 6.18
CA ASN A 513 -30.11 -20.07 7.25
C ASN A 513 -29.59 -20.44 8.65
N GLN A 514 -28.48 -21.18 8.75
CA GLN A 514 -27.85 -21.52 10.03
C GLN A 514 -26.88 -20.42 10.50
N GLY A 515 -26.65 -19.39 9.67
CA GLY A 515 -25.74 -18.29 9.98
C GLY A 515 -24.27 -18.60 9.64
N ASN A 516 -24.00 -19.66 8.87
CA ASN A 516 -22.65 -19.94 8.42
C ASN A 516 -22.19 -18.86 7.44
N CYS A 517 -20.99 -18.32 7.67
CA CYS A 517 -20.43 -17.25 6.85
C CYS A 517 -19.40 -17.80 5.85
N ALA A 518 -19.33 -17.18 4.67
CA ALA A 518 -18.33 -17.48 3.66
C ALA A 518 -16.92 -17.09 4.14
N HIS A 519 -15.96 -17.99 3.99
CA HIS A 519 -14.56 -17.73 4.33
C HIS A 519 -13.80 -16.99 3.22
N ASP A 520 -14.27 -17.12 1.99
CA ASP A 520 -13.71 -16.61 0.73
C ASP A 520 -14.43 -15.36 0.21
N GLN A 521 -15.41 -14.82 0.95
CA GLN A 521 -16.19 -13.66 0.52
C GLN A 521 -16.36 -12.64 1.64
N ARG A 522 -16.28 -11.36 1.27
CA ARG A 522 -16.68 -10.22 2.09
C ARG A 522 -17.56 -9.30 1.28
N ARG A 523 -18.51 -8.68 1.96
CA ARG A 523 -19.32 -7.62 1.39
C ARG A 523 -18.76 -6.27 1.79
N ILE A 524 -18.56 -5.40 0.80
CA ILE A 524 -18.25 -3.99 1.05
C ILE A 524 -19.56 -3.25 1.28
N ILE A 525 -19.69 -2.63 2.46
CA ILE A 525 -20.77 -1.69 2.76
C ILE A 525 -20.19 -0.27 2.86
N ILE A 526 -20.95 0.71 2.39
CA ILE A 526 -20.54 2.11 2.33
C ILE A 526 -21.52 2.97 3.13
N PHE A 527 -20.98 3.86 3.95
CA PHE A 527 -21.73 4.99 4.49
C PHE A 527 -21.31 6.27 3.76
N ASP A 528 -22.26 6.95 3.12
CA ASP A 528 -22.00 8.17 2.32
C ASP A 528 -22.22 9.48 3.07
N GLY A 529 -22.20 9.43 4.41
CA GLY A 529 -22.54 10.56 5.27
C GLY A 529 -24.02 10.58 5.67
N THR A 530 -24.90 9.92 4.91
CA THR A 530 -26.34 9.90 5.21
C THR A 530 -26.87 8.49 5.41
N PHE A 531 -26.62 7.59 4.47
CA PHE A 531 -27.18 6.24 4.44
C PHE A 531 -26.10 5.17 4.28
N TRP A 532 -26.41 3.98 4.79
CA TRP A 532 -25.66 2.77 4.46
C TRP A 532 -26.20 2.16 3.17
N LYS A 533 -25.31 1.77 2.27
CA LYS A 533 -25.63 1.03 1.05
C LYS A 533 -24.63 -0.07 0.81
N TYR A 534 -25.03 -1.04 0.00
CA TYR A 534 -24.07 -1.98 -0.57
C TYR A 534 -23.21 -1.25 -1.58
N TYR A 535 -21.96 -1.67 -1.66
CA TYR A 535 -21.14 -1.40 -2.83
C TYR A 535 -21.69 -2.28 -3.97
N ASP A 536 -22.78 -1.83 -4.62
CA ASP A 536 -23.29 -2.52 -5.80
C ASP A 536 -22.31 -2.32 -6.94
N LEU A 537 -21.76 -3.43 -7.43
CA LEU A 537 -20.75 -3.53 -8.49
C LEU A 537 -21.36 -3.37 -9.89
N LYS A 538 -22.43 -2.58 -10.05
CA LYS A 538 -23.13 -2.41 -11.32
C LYS A 538 -23.36 -0.95 -11.67
#